data_AF-A0A6A3LYJ8-F1
#
_entry.id   AF-A0A6A3LYJ8-F1
#
_cell.length_a   1.000
_cell.length_b   1.000
_cell.length_c   1.000
_cell.angle_alpha   90.00
_cell.angle_beta   90.00
_cell.angle_gamma   90.00
#
_symmetry.space_group_name_H-M   'P 1'
#
loop_
_entity.id
_entity.type
_entity.pdbx_description
1 polymer ?
#
loop_
_entity_poly.entity_id
_entity_poly.type
_entity_poly.pdbx_seq_one_letter_code
_entity_poly.pdbx_strand_id
1 'polypeptide(L)'
;MPPTKKKPKDYGGEPFWLDDSDLSTAVSMGLLRPEAPVQHSDPSQDDYDIAYDRRDNVGSEYHGTEKAIQTRCNAFARASGFQLKVESYSSKRNGVGNAKYVCKKLNGQQFFYKEANAEEIVCPFSINVSGIEGVWKVTRVNFAHNHIKNVGFSSRPVAEGTIPRPAKDKRNTTRVLRS
;
A
#
# COMPACT_ATOMS: atom_id res chain seq x y z
N MET A 1 -0.10 -32.31 11.94
CA MET A 1 -0.16 -31.80 10.55
C MET A 1 1.22 -31.27 10.19
N PRO A 2 1.84 -31.70 9.07
CA PRO A 2 3.05 -31.04 8.59
C PRO A 2 2.72 -29.59 8.19
N PRO A 3 3.62 -28.62 8.42
CA PRO A 3 3.40 -27.26 7.96
C PRO A 3 3.31 -27.25 6.43
N THR A 4 2.18 -26.79 5.91
CA THR A 4 2.02 -26.56 4.47
C THR A 4 3.05 -25.52 4.04
N LYS A 5 3.96 -25.90 3.12
CA LYS A 5 4.87 -24.95 2.50
C LYS A 5 4.03 -23.85 1.85
N LYS A 6 4.21 -22.60 2.29
CA LYS A 6 3.56 -21.45 1.64
C LYS A 6 3.99 -21.44 0.18
N LYS A 7 3.02 -21.40 -0.74
CA LYS A 7 3.28 -21.21 -2.18
C LYS A 7 4.15 -19.94 -2.35
N PRO A 8 5.19 -19.97 -3.19
CA PRO A 8 5.98 -18.78 -3.50
C PRO A 8 5.06 -17.65 -4.00
N LYS A 9 5.38 -16.41 -3.63
CA LYS A 9 4.66 -15.24 -4.14
C LYS A 9 5.04 -15.03 -5.59
N ASP A 10 4.04 -14.84 -6.45
CA ASP A 10 4.23 -14.47 -7.84
C ASP A 10 4.17 -12.93 -7.96
N TYR A 11 5.28 -12.35 -8.40
CA TYR A 11 5.40 -10.91 -8.65
C TYR A 11 5.36 -10.57 -10.16
N GLY A 12 5.22 -11.56 -11.04
CA GLY A 12 5.38 -11.42 -12.49
C GLY A 12 6.83 -11.46 -12.95
N GLY A 13 7.03 -11.55 -14.28
CA GLY A 13 8.35 -11.68 -14.91
C GLY A 13 8.98 -10.38 -15.43
N GLU A 14 8.25 -9.27 -15.39
CA GLU A 14 8.74 -7.98 -15.91
C GLU A 14 9.48 -7.20 -14.81
N PRO A 15 10.60 -6.53 -15.15
CA PRO A 15 11.25 -5.59 -14.24
C PRO A 15 10.26 -4.49 -13.82
N PHE A 16 10.28 -4.18 -12.53
CA PHE A 16 9.51 -3.09 -11.96
C PHE A 16 10.44 -1.90 -11.67
N TRP A 17 9.89 -0.71 -11.78
CA TRP A 17 10.63 0.53 -11.55
C TRP A 17 10.09 1.22 -10.32
N LEU A 18 11.02 1.62 -9.46
CA LEU A 18 10.79 2.58 -8.40
C LEU A 18 10.29 3.90 -8.98
N ASP A 19 9.29 4.49 -8.33
CA ASP A 19 8.91 5.86 -8.59
C ASP A 19 9.67 6.77 -7.61
N ASP A 20 10.62 7.58 -8.09
CA ASP A 20 11.42 8.50 -7.26
C ASP A 20 10.54 9.46 -6.44
N SER A 21 9.31 9.72 -6.90
CA SER A 21 8.35 10.51 -6.13
C SER A 21 7.88 9.78 -4.86
N ASP A 22 7.85 8.45 -4.83
CA ASP A 22 7.52 7.66 -3.64
C ASP A 22 8.63 7.76 -2.60
N LEU A 23 9.91 7.73 -3.01
CA LEU A 23 11.04 7.96 -2.10
C LEU A 23 10.96 9.36 -1.50
N SER A 24 10.79 10.38 -2.35
CA SER A 24 10.69 11.77 -1.92
C SER A 24 9.51 11.98 -0.96
N THR A 25 8.37 11.35 -1.25
CA THR A 25 7.19 11.39 -0.38
C THR A 25 7.46 10.69 0.95
N ALA A 26 8.06 9.49 0.95
CA ALA A 26 8.38 8.75 2.15
C ALA A 26 9.35 9.50 3.07
N VAL A 27 10.36 10.15 2.48
CA VAL A 27 11.29 11.04 3.21
C VAL A 27 10.54 12.22 3.81
N SER A 28 9.74 12.93 3.02
CA SER A 28 8.97 14.10 3.49
C SER A 28 7.97 13.77 4.60
N MET A 29 7.49 12.52 4.64
CA MET A 29 6.50 12.04 5.61
C MET A 29 7.12 11.34 6.83
N GLY A 30 8.45 11.32 6.93
CA GLY A 30 9.15 10.74 8.06
C GLY A 30 9.26 9.21 8.05
N LEU A 31 8.81 8.56 6.98
CA LEU A 31 8.78 7.10 6.85
C LEU A 31 10.09 6.51 6.32
N LEU A 32 10.96 7.35 5.77
CA LEU A 32 12.29 7.00 5.29
C LEU A 32 13.29 8.10 5.72
N ARG A 33 14.47 7.74 6.20
CA ARG A 33 15.56 8.69 6.41
C ARG A 33 16.18 9.06 5.06
N PRO A 34 16.56 10.33 4.82
CA PRO A 34 17.22 10.74 3.57
C PRO A 34 18.46 9.90 3.22
N GLU A 35 19.20 9.46 4.25
CA GLU A 35 20.44 8.68 4.13
C GLU A 35 20.23 7.17 4.23
N ALA A 36 18.99 6.69 4.35
CA ALA A 36 18.72 5.26 4.39
C ALA A 36 19.17 4.61 3.06
N PRO A 37 19.94 3.50 3.11
CA PRO A 37 20.37 2.83 1.90
C PRO A 37 19.15 2.23 1.20
N VAL A 38 18.96 2.59 -0.07
CA VAL A 38 17.98 1.97 -0.97
C VAL A 38 18.74 1.48 -2.20
N GLN A 39 18.83 0.17 -2.36
CA GLN A 39 19.45 -0.41 -3.54
C GLN A 39 18.47 -0.32 -4.71
N HIS A 40 18.82 0.40 -5.77
CA HIS A 40 17.95 0.66 -6.91
C HIS A 40 18.67 0.45 -8.26
N SER A 41 19.89 -0.10 -8.23
CA SER A 41 20.73 -0.21 -9.44
C SER A 41 20.53 -1.49 -10.26
N ASP A 42 20.06 -2.58 -9.62
CA ASP A 42 20.00 -3.90 -10.26
C ASP A 42 18.72 -4.65 -9.85
N PRO A 43 17.70 -4.71 -10.73
CA PRO A 43 16.45 -5.43 -10.50
C PRO A 43 16.58 -6.94 -10.24
N SER A 44 17.75 -7.54 -10.51
CA SER A 44 18.01 -8.97 -10.26
C SER A 44 18.45 -9.27 -8.83
N GLN A 45 18.81 -8.25 -8.03
CA GLN A 45 19.21 -8.43 -6.65
C GLN A 45 18.01 -8.63 -5.72
N ASP A 46 18.17 -9.47 -4.71
CA ASP A 46 17.13 -9.76 -3.70
C ASP A 46 16.76 -8.53 -2.84
N ASP A 47 17.62 -7.51 -2.79
CA ASP A 47 17.45 -6.27 -2.05
C ASP A 47 17.08 -5.06 -2.92
N TYR A 48 16.75 -5.29 -4.20
CA TYR A 48 16.28 -4.23 -5.08
C TYR A 48 15.01 -3.54 -4.55
N ASP A 49 15.02 -2.21 -4.60
CA ASP A 49 14.03 -1.26 -4.05
C ASP A 49 13.72 -1.43 -2.56
N ILE A 50 14.62 -2.07 -1.81
CA ILE A 50 14.46 -2.28 -0.38
C ILE A 50 15.30 -1.28 0.40
N ALA A 51 14.60 -0.45 1.17
CA ALA A 51 15.18 0.29 2.28
C ALA A 51 15.28 -0.64 3.48
N TYR A 52 16.50 -1.02 3.85
CA TYR A 52 16.78 -1.77 5.07
C TYR A 52 18.15 -1.43 5.63
N ASP A 53 18.18 -1.07 6.90
CA ASP A 53 19.42 -0.88 7.64
C ASP A 53 19.46 -1.93 8.76
N ARG A 54 20.57 -2.67 8.84
CA ARG A 54 20.74 -3.70 9.90
C ARG A 54 21.12 -3.07 11.24
N ARG A 55 21.65 -1.85 11.23
CA ARG A 55 22.17 -1.16 12.41
C ARG A 55 21.16 -0.20 13.04
N ASP A 56 20.19 0.25 12.27
CA ASP A 56 19.10 1.10 12.73
C ASP A 56 17.82 0.83 11.91
N ASN A 57 16.71 1.44 12.31
CA ASN A 57 15.46 1.45 11.56
C ASN A 57 15.62 2.22 10.24
N VAL A 58 14.59 2.33 9.41
CA VAL A 58 14.68 3.16 8.18
C VAL A 58 13.82 4.42 8.23
N GLY A 59 12.84 4.50 9.13
CA GLY A 59 12.09 5.73 9.36
C GLY A 59 12.93 6.82 10.01
N SER A 60 12.56 8.09 9.83
CA SER A 60 13.11 9.22 10.60
C SER A 60 12.22 9.58 11.79
N GLU A 61 10.90 9.40 11.67
CA GLU A 61 9.93 9.69 12.73
C GLU A 61 9.64 8.48 13.64
N TYR A 62 9.24 8.80 14.87
CA TYR A 62 8.70 7.86 15.85
C TYR A 62 7.23 8.20 16.12
N HIS A 63 6.43 7.18 16.40
CA HIS A 63 4.99 7.34 16.63
C HIS A 63 4.58 6.68 17.96
N GLY A 64 3.85 7.41 18.80
CA GLY A 64 3.50 6.94 20.15
C GLY A 64 2.43 5.84 20.23
N THR A 65 1.87 5.40 19.09
CA THR A 65 0.93 4.28 19.04
C THR A 65 1.02 3.55 17.70
N GLU A 66 0.59 2.29 17.70
CA GLU A 66 0.38 1.50 16.48
C GLU A 66 -0.56 2.22 15.50
N LYS A 67 -1.68 2.75 16.00
CA LYS A 67 -2.67 3.44 15.18
C LYS A 67 -2.09 4.69 14.51
N ALA A 68 -1.20 5.41 15.20
CA ALA A 68 -0.53 6.58 14.65
C ALA A 68 0.38 6.21 13.47
N ILE A 69 1.22 5.19 13.61
CA ILE A 69 2.09 4.77 12.51
C ILE A 69 1.28 4.14 11.35
N GLN A 70 0.21 3.40 11.66
CA GLN A 70 -0.70 2.87 10.64
C GLN A 70 -1.36 4.01 9.85
N THR A 71 -1.79 5.08 10.55
CA THR A 71 -2.38 6.26 9.91
C THR A 71 -1.36 6.95 9.00
N ARG A 72 -0.11 7.09 9.45
CA ARG A 72 0.97 7.68 8.64
C ARG A 72 1.27 6.84 7.40
N CYS A 73 1.40 5.52 7.53
CA CYS A 73 1.62 4.62 6.41
C CYS A 73 0.46 4.68 5.38
N ASN A 74 -0.78 4.75 5.86
CA ASN A 74 -1.94 4.91 4.98
C ASN A 74 -1.97 6.27 4.27
N ALA A 75 -1.56 7.35 4.95
CA ALA A 75 -1.47 8.67 4.34
C ALA A 75 -0.42 8.69 3.22
N PHE A 76 0.74 8.06 3.45
CA PHE A 76 1.76 7.87 2.43
C PHE A 76 1.23 7.12 1.20
N ALA A 77 0.63 5.95 1.41
CA ALA A 77 0.10 5.17 0.30
C ALA A 77 -0.92 5.95 -0.53
N ARG A 78 -1.81 6.73 0.12
CA ARG A 78 -2.77 7.58 -0.58
C ARG A 78 -2.10 8.69 -1.38
N ALA A 79 -1.08 9.36 -0.82
CA ALA A 79 -0.33 10.39 -1.52
C ALA A 79 0.42 9.82 -2.75
N SER A 80 0.90 8.59 -2.63
CA SER A 80 1.56 7.82 -3.69
C SER A 80 0.60 7.09 -4.64
N GLY A 81 -0.72 7.23 -4.48
CA GLY A 81 -1.70 6.68 -5.43
C GLY A 81 -2.05 5.20 -5.25
N PHE A 82 -1.82 4.60 -4.09
CA PHE A 82 -2.20 3.22 -3.81
C PHE A 82 -2.85 3.07 -2.42
N GLN A 83 -3.21 1.84 -2.06
CA GLN A 83 -3.85 1.55 -0.78
C GLN A 83 -3.10 0.42 -0.08
N LEU A 84 -3.09 0.44 1.26
CA LEU A 84 -2.50 -0.62 2.07
C LEU A 84 -3.57 -1.58 2.59
N LYS A 85 -3.12 -2.81 2.86
CA LYS A 85 -3.78 -3.75 3.77
C LYS A 85 -2.77 -4.27 4.78
N VAL A 86 -3.24 -4.70 5.95
CA VAL A 86 -2.40 -5.39 6.93
C VAL A 86 -2.19 -6.83 6.44
N GLU A 87 -0.93 -7.23 6.23
CA GLU A 87 -0.56 -8.62 5.90
C GLU A 87 -0.32 -9.45 7.17
N SER A 88 0.39 -8.89 8.14
CA SER A 88 0.63 -9.54 9.42
C SER A 88 0.68 -8.53 10.54
N TYR A 89 0.36 -9.01 11.73
CA TYR A 89 0.29 -8.20 12.93
C TYR A 89 0.65 -9.04 14.16
N SER A 90 1.37 -8.42 15.08
CA SER A 90 1.67 -8.98 16.41
C SER A 90 1.77 -7.84 17.41
N SER A 91 1.13 -8.00 18.56
CA SER A 91 1.29 -7.11 19.70
C SER A 91 1.36 -7.88 21.00
N LYS A 92 2.16 -7.37 21.93
CA LYS A 92 2.33 -7.86 23.29
C LYS A 92 1.88 -6.77 24.26
N ARG A 93 1.64 -7.17 25.52
CA ARG A 93 1.53 -6.20 26.62
C ARG A 93 2.84 -5.39 26.67
N ASN A 94 2.75 -4.09 26.98
CA ASN A 94 3.86 -3.12 27.02
C ASN A 94 4.23 -2.45 25.69
N GLY A 95 3.33 -2.43 24.70
CA GLY A 95 3.54 -1.67 23.46
C GLY A 95 4.65 -2.22 22.56
N VAL A 96 5.03 -3.48 22.77
CA VAL A 96 5.94 -4.22 21.90
C VAL A 96 5.12 -4.91 20.81
N GLY A 97 5.52 -4.76 19.54
CA GLY A 97 4.78 -5.37 18.44
C GLY A 97 5.47 -5.23 17.09
N ASN A 98 4.91 -5.89 16.10
CA ASN A 98 5.30 -5.72 14.70
C ASN A 98 4.05 -5.73 13.84
N ALA A 99 4.04 -4.91 12.79
CA ALA A 99 3.04 -5.00 11.75
C ALA A 99 3.71 -4.95 10.38
N LYS A 100 3.08 -5.62 9.42
CA LYS A 100 3.46 -5.54 8.02
C LYS A 100 2.27 -5.06 7.20
N TYR A 101 2.47 -3.97 6.48
CA TYR A 101 1.52 -3.43 5.53
C TYR A 101 1.99 -3.77 4.11
N VAL A 102 1.07 -4.18 3.24
CA VAL A 102 1.36 -4.49 1.84
C VAL A 102 0.40 -3.75 0.94
N CYS A 103 0.77 -3.52 -0.32
CA CYS A 103 -0.13 -2.93 -1.28
C CYS A 103 -1.39 -3.81 -1.45
N LYS A 104 -2.55 -3.17 -1.38
CA LYS A 104 -3.85 -3.80 -1.54
C LYS A 104 -4.14 -3.95 -3.03
N LYS A 105 -4.45 -5.19 -3.43
CA LYS A 105 -4.95 -5.49 -4.77
C LYS A 105 -6.35 -4.88 -4.95
N LEU A 106 -6.52 -4.05 -5.97
CA LEU A 106 -7.80 -3.39 -6.30
C LEU A 106 -8.46 -4.08 -7.49
N ASN A 107 -9.80 -3.99 -7.57
CA ASN A 107 -10.54 -4.51 -8.71
C ASN A 107 -10.18 -3.71 -9.96
N GLY A 108 -9.91 -4.40 -11.07
CA GLY A 108 -9.50 -3.77 -12.33
C GLY A 108 -8.07 -3.21 -12.32
N GLN A 109 -7.26 -3.55 -11.31
CA GLN A 109 -5.86 -3.18 -11.27
C GLN A 109 -5.09 -3.86 -12.40
N GLN A 110 -4.30 -3.07 -13.13
CA GLN A 110 -3.48 -3.54 -14.24
C GLN A 110 -2.05 -3.77 -13.77
N PHE A 111 -1.55 -4.98 -13.97
CA PHE A 111 -0.17 -5.36 -13.70
C PHE A 111 0.68 -5.16 -14.96
N PHE A 112 1.98 -4.90 -14.78
CA PHE A 112 2.90 -4.74 -15.92
C PHE A 112 3.08 -6.05 -16.68
N TYR A 113 3.15 -7.17 -15.95
CA TYR A 113 3.19 -8.50 -16.54
C TYR A 113 1.78 -8.98 -16.90
N LYS A 114 1.48 -9.03 -18.20
CA LYS A 114 0.14 -9.35 -18.73
C LYS A 114 -0.21 -10.84 -18.69
N GLU A 115 0.81 -11.70 -18.66
CA GLU A 115 0.64 -13.15 -18.64
C GLU A 115 0.47 -13.70 -17.21
N ALA A 116 0.59 -12.83 -16.20
CA ALA A 116 0.40 -13.21 -14.82
C ALA A 116 -1.03 -13.72 -14.59
N ASN A 117 -1.18 -14.74 -13.73
CA ASN A 117 -2.49 -15.09 -13.24
C ASN A 117 -3.01 -13.93 -12.38
N ALA A 118 -4.06 -13.25 -12.87
CA ALA A 118 -4.65 -12.09 -12.24
C ALA A 118 -5.23 -12.37 -10.84
N GLU A 119 -5.40 -13.62 -10.42
CA GLU A 119 -5.80 -13.98 -9.06
C GLU A 119 -4.59 -14.14 -8.13
N GLU A 120 -3.51 -14.74 -8.64
CA GLU A 120 -2.33 -15.14 -7.85
C GLU A 120 -1.26 -14.04 -7.74
N ILE A 121 -1.14 -13.17 -8.75
CA ILE A 121 -0.15 -12.09 -8.74
C ILE A 121 -0.35 -11.16 -7.55
N VAL A 122 0.74 -10.84 -6.88
CA VAL A 122 0.79 -9.94 -5.72
C VAL A 122 1.79 -8.82 -5.98
N CYS A 123 1.57 -7.68 -5.35
CA CYS A 123 2.51 -6.57 -5.40
C CYS A 123 3.66 -6.79 -4.40
N PRO A 124 4.94 -6.56 -4.79
CA PRO A 124 6.09 -6.70 -3.90
C PRO A 124 6.16 -5.63 -2.81
N PHE A 125 5.48 -4.48 -2.98
CA PHE A 125 5.45 -3.39 -2.03
C PHE A 125 5.14 -3.85 -0.60
N SER A 126 5.96 -3.42 0.36
CA SER A 126 5.67 -3.63 1.78
C SER A 126 6.32 -2.61 2.71
N ILE A 127 5.67 -2.32 3.83
CA ILE A 127 6.23 -1.54 4.95
C ILE A 127 6.18 -2.43 6.19
N ASN A 128 7.34 -2.63 6.81
CA ASN A 128 7.44 -3.26 8.11
C ASN A 128 7.61 -2.18 9.17
N VAL A 129 6.84 -2.30 10.26
CA VAL A 129 6.95 -1.45 11.44
C VAL A 129 7.14 -2.29 12.68
N SER A 130 7.88 -1.75 13.64
CA SER A 130 8.03 -2.34 14.98
C SER A 130 7.65 -1.31 16.03
N GLY A 131 7.12 -1.81 17.14
CA GLY A 131 6.88 -1.05 18.37
C GLY A 131 7.73 -1.62 19.49
N ILE A 132 8.38 -0.76 20.26
CA ILE A 132 9.09 -1.10 21.50
C ILE A 132 8.68 -0.07 22.54
N GLU A 133 8.19 -0.52 23.70
CA GLU A 133 7.74 0.35 24.80
C GLU A 133 6.71 1.41 24.37
N GLY A 134 5.85 1.07 23.42
CA GLY A 134 4.80 1.96 22.92
C GLY A 134 5.28 2.95 21.84
N VAL A 135 6.57 2.96 21.51
CA VAL A 135 7.13 3.78 20.44
C VAL A 135 7.29 2.94 19.17
N TRP A 136 6.63 3.39 18.10
CA TRP A 136 6.55 2.69 16.81
C TRP A 136 7.35 3.39 15.72
N LYS A 137 7.99 2.61 14.85
CA LYS A 137 8.84 3.12 13.76
C LYS A 137 8.86 2.17 12.56
N VAL A 138 9.18 2.69 11.38
CA VAL A 138 9.41 1.92 10.16
C VAL A 138 10.79 1.26 10.19
N THR A 139 10.84 -0.05 10.03
CA THR A 139 12.07 -0.85 10.11
C THR A 139 12.59 -1.29 8.74
N ARG A 140 11.69 -1.48 7.78
CA ARG A 140 12.03 -1.91 6.41
C ARG A 140 10.92 -1.46 5.46
N VAL A 141 11.29 -1.03 4.27
CA VAL A 141 10.34 -0.76 3.18
C VAL A 141 10.83 -1.44 1.91
N ASN A 142 9.93 -2.08 1.17
CA ASN A 142 10.13 -2.41 -0.23
C ASN A 142 9.22 -1.48 -1.04
N PHE A 143 9.80 -0.62 -1.87
CA PHE A 143 9.08 0.39 -2.65
C PHE A 143 8.63 -0.11 -4.03
N ALA A 144 9.03 -1.33 -4.42
CA ALA A 144 8.66 -1.94 -5.68
C ALA A 144 7.15 -2.05 -5.90
N HIS A 145 6.68 -1.68 -7.10
CA HIS A 145 5.32 -1.92 -7.56
C HIS A 145 5.33 -2.61 -8.93
N ASN A 146 4.52 -3.65 -9.10
CA ASN A 146 4.37 -4.36 -10.39
C ASN A 146 3.04 -4.02 -11.09
N HIS A 147 2.46 -2.88 -10.77
CA HIS A 147 1.14 -2.47 -11.25
C HIS A 147 1.04 -0.95 -11.40
N ILE A 148 0.06 -0.52 -12.19
CA ILE A 148 -0.29 0.90 -12.35
C ILE A 148 -0.84 1.44 -11.02
N LYS A 149 -0.33 2.60 -10.58
CA LYS A 149 -0.85 3.36 -9.42
C LYS A 149 -2.03 4.26 -9.85
N ASN A 150 -2.74 4.83 -8.89
CA ASN A 150 -3.93 5.69 -9.07
C ASN A 150 -5.19 4.98 -9.58
N VAL A 151 -5.22 3.65 -9.60
CA VAL A 151 -6.44 2.90 -9.94
C VAL A 151 -7.52 3.15 -8.87
N GLY A 152 -8.68 3.63 -9.30
CA GLY A 152 -9.79 3.97 -8.41
C GLY A 152 -9.64 5.32 -7.68
N PHE A 153 -8.60 6.10 -7.99
CA PHE A 153 -8.48 7.50 -7.56
C PHE A 153 -8.98 8.40 -8.69
N SER A 154 -9.89 9.33 -8.37
CA SER A 154 -10.32 10.37 -9.32
C SER A 154 -9.63 11.68 -8.96
N SER A 155 -8.77 12.17 -9.85
CA SER A 155 -8.22 13.54 -9.77
C SER A 155 -9.17 14.58 -10.36
N ARG A 156 -10.30 14.16 -10.95
CA ARG A 156 -11.28 15.10 -11.48
C ARG A 156 -11.77 15.97 -10.32
N PRO A 157 -11.65 17.31 -10.39
CA PRO A 157 -12.44 18.14 -9.50
C PRO A 157 -13.89 17.69 -9.66
N VAL A 158 -14.59 17.57 -8.55
CA VAL A 158 -16.05 17.43 -8.61
C VAL A 158 -16.52 18.69 -9.33
N ALA A 159 -16.76 18.60 -10.64
CA ALA A 159 -17.53 19.62 -11.31
C ALA A 159 -18.86 19.58 -10.57
N GLU A 160 -19.22 20.65 -9.86
CA GLU A 160 -20.58 20.91 -9.41
C GLU A 160 -21.43 21.07 -10.66
N GLY A 161 -21.70 19.95 -11.34
CA GLY A 161 -22.70 19.86 -12.36
C GLY A 161 -24.01 20.03 -11.65
N THR A 162 -24.55 21.25 -11.68
CA THR A 162 -25.94 21.49 -11.31
C THR A 162 -26.77 20.73 -12.33
N ILE A 163 -27.11 19.48 -12.04
CA ILE A 163 -28.15 18.77 -12.79
C ILE A 163 -29.43 19.57 -12.53
N PRO A 164 -30.00 20.25 -13.54
CA PRO A 164 -31.24 20.98 -13.32
C PRO A 164 -32.27 19.96 -12.86
N ARG A 165 -32.89 20.23 -11.70
CA ARG A 165 -33.98 19.40 -11.20
C ARG A 165 -35.03 19.30 -12.32
N PRO A 166 -35.45 18.10 -12.76
CA PRO A 166 -36.47 17.97 -13.78
C PRO A 166 -37.72 18.73 -13.33
N ALA A 167 -38.36 19.48 -14.22
CA ALA A 167 -39.52 20.31 -13.90
C ALA A 167 -40.72 19.52 -13.33
N LYS A 168 -40.70 18.18 -13.40
CA LYS A 168 -41.71 17.29 -12.85
C LYS A 168 -41.07 16.01 -12.31
N ASP A 169 -41.46 15.63 -11.10
CA ASP A 169 -41.18 14.30 -10.56
C ASP A 169 -41.86 13.26 -11.46
N LYS A 170 -41.06 12.50 -12.23
CA LYS A 170 -41.54 11.28 -12.87
C LYS A 170 -41.77 10.24 -11.78
N ARG A 171 -42.95 10.24 -11.16
CA ARG A 171 -43.39 9.14 -10.31
C ARG A 171 -43.40 7.87 -11.15
N ASN A 172 -42.61 6.88 -10.75
CA ASN A 172 -42.62 5.57 -11.37
C ASN A 172 -43.97 4.93 -11.01
N THR A 173 -44.86 4.75 -11.98
CA THR A 173 -46.10 3.97 -11.80
C THR A 173 -45.75 2.50 -11.80
N THR A 174 -45.41 1.97 -10.62
CA THR A 174 -45.39 0.53 -10.39
C THR A 174 -46.84 0.05 -10.46
N ARG A 175 -47.20 -0.65 -11.55
CA ARG A 175 -48.45 -1.42 -11.61
C ARG A 175 -48.41 -2.46 -10.50
N VAL A 176 -49.29 -2.33 -9.53
CA VAL A 176 -49.58 -3.37 -8.54
C VAL A 176 -50.26 -4.52 -9.30
N LEU A 177 -49.54 -5.64 -9.48
CA LEU A 177 -50.16 -6.89 -9.89
C LEU A 177 -51.08 -7.35 -8.75
N ARG A 178 -52.38 -7.40 -9.00
CA ARG A 178 -53.34 -8.09 -8.13
C ARG A 178 -53.35 -9.57 -8.53
N SER A 179 -53.36 -10.41 -7.50
CA SER A 179 -53.53 -11.88 -7.51
C SER A 179 -54.68 -12.36 -8.39
#